data_AF-A0A017SRE5-F1
#
_entry.id   AF-A0A017SRE5-F1
#
_cell.length_a   1.000
_cell.length_b   1.000
_cell.length_c   1.000
_cell.angle_alpha   90.00
_cell.angle_beta   90.00
_cell.angle_gamma   90.00
#
_symmetry.space_group_name_H-M   'P 1'
#
loop_
_entity.id
_entity.type
_entity.pdbx_description
1 polymer ?
#
loop_
_entity_poly.entity_id
_entity_poly.type
_entity_poly.pdbx_seq_one_letter_code
_entity_poly.pdbx_strand_id
1 'polypeptide(L)'
;MLFSHVLSLSSFLALTLSVSSSAIPNHHPRNRPTVYLLRHGEKPADRNNHELNKDGYKRAECLRTVFGEDSPFDIGYILAPRVKKNGDHRRSFDTVHPLAKDLGLPIDSSCKRNHAKCVEKHIKRYDGEGDILVSWRHGKMTDIAERLGVEKPPEYPYHRYDLVWTIPYPYDKVTEVWSEECPGLDEKSHLSPLKIQA
;
A
#
# COMPACT_ATOMS: atom_id res chain seq x y z
N MET A 1 -18.74 73.50 -57.41
CA MET A 1 -18.85 72.03 -57.27
C MET A 1 -17.41 71.52 -57.22
N LEU A 2 -16.88 70.79 -56.24
CA LEU A 2 -17.44 69.87 -55.26
C LEU A 2 -16.60 69.89 -53.95
N PHE A 3 -17.35 69.82 -52.84
CA PHE A 3 -17.17 69.05 -51.59
C PHE A 3 -15.80 68.89 -50.90
N SER A 4 -15.67 69.58 -49.77
CA SER A 4 -14.89 69.19 -48.59
C SER A 4 -15.50 67.96 -47.90
N HIS A 5 -14.69 66.95 -47.58
CA HIS A 5 -15.08 65.90 -46.64
C HIS A 5 -14.14 65.87 -45.43
N VAL A 6 -14.76 66.11 -44.28
CA VAL A 6 -14.22 66.02 -42.93
C VAL A 6 -14.19 64.54 -42.54
N LEU A 7 -13.05 64.01 -42.12
CA LEU A 7 -12.94 62.66 -41.55
C LEU A 7 -12.68 62.79 -40.05
N SER A 8 -13.73 62.56 -39.27
CA SER A 8 -13.72 62.52 -37.80
C SER A 8 -13.14 61.18 -37.33
N LEU A 9 -12.05 61.22 -36.57
CA LEU A 9 -11.53 60.04 -35.87
C LEU A 9 -12.38 59.76 -34.61
N SER A 10 -13.17 58.69 -34.64
CA SER A 10 -13.83 58.15 -33.45
C SER A 10 -12.91 57.13 -32.78
N SER A 11 -12.37 57.48 -31.61
CA SER A 11 -11.56 56.60 -30.78
C SER A 11 -12.48 55.67 -29.97
N PHE A 12 -12.48 54.37 -30.27
CA PHE A 12 -13.20 53.37 -29.49
C PHE A 12 -12.28 52.83 -28.39
N LEU A 13 -12.56 53.25 -27.14
CA LEU A 13 -11.90 52.73 -25.95
C LEU A 13 -12.53 51.38 -25.60
N ALA A 14 -11.89 50.28 -25.98
CA ALA A 14 -12.33 48.93 -25.63
C ALA A 14 -11.99 48.63 -24.15
N LEU A 15 -13.02 48.61 -23.30
CA LEU A 15 -12.88 48.26 -21.89
C LEU A 15 -12.82 46.72 -21.76
N THR A 16 -11.60 46.19 -21.60
CA THR A 16 -11.39 44.76 -21.39
C THR A 16 -11.72 44.38 -19.94
N LEU A 17 -12.86 43.71 -19.72
CA LEU A 17 -13.17 43.07 -18.45
C LEU A 17 -12.24 41.85 -18.26
N SER A 18 -11.23 41.99 -17.39
CA SER A 18 -10.43 40.88 -16.90
C SER A 18 -11.28 40.03 -15.94
N VAL A 19 -11.81 38.90 -16.44
CA VAL A 19 -12.44 37.88 -15.59
C VAL A 19 -11.33 37.13 -14.87
N SER A 20 -11.12 37.45 -13.59
CA SER A 20 -10.22 36.70 -12.72
C SER A 20 -10.87 35.36 -12.36
N SER A 21 -10.55 34.29 -13.08
CA SER A 21 -10.91 32.93 -12.68
C SER A 21 -10.12 32.53 -11.44
N SER A 22 -10.77 32.61 -10.28
CA SER A 22 -10.27 31.96 -9.07
C SER A 22 -10.27 30.45 -9.31
N ALA A 23 -9.07 29.86 -9.45
CA ALA A 23 -8.93 28.41 -9.51
C ALA A 23 -9.46 27.82 -8.19
N ILE A 24 -10.57 27.08 -8.26
CA ILE A 24 -11.03 26.26 -7.14
C ILE A 24 -9.98 25.16 -6.99
N PRO A 25 -9.35 24.98 -5.81
CA PRO A 25 -8.46 23.86 -5.59
C PRO A 25 -9.27 22.58 -5.81
N ASN A 26 -8.86 21.76 -6.77
CA ASN A 26 -9.39 20.41 -6.97
C ASN A 26 -9.11 19.63 -5.69
N HIS A 27 -10.07 19.62 -4.76
CA HIS A 27 -10.05 18.72 -3.62
C HIS A 27 -10.52 17.37 -4.15
N HIS A 28 -9.60 16.63 -4.78
CA HIS A 28 -9.84 15.23 -5.09
C HIS A 28 -10.19 14.53 -3.77
N PRO A 29 -11.31 13.79 -3.67
CA PRO A 29 -11.62 13.06 -2.46
C PRO A 29 -10.40 12.18 -2.15
N ARG A 30 -9.76 12.42 -1.00
CA ARG A 30 -8.60 11.63 -0.59
C ARG A 30 -9.02 10.17 -0.62
N ASN A 31 -8.37 9.40 -1.48
CA ASN A 31 -8.60 7.98 -1.56
C ASN A 31 -8.44 7.39 -0.14
N ARG A 32 -9.31 6.44 0.22
CA ARG A 32 -9.36 5.84 1.56
C ARG A 32 -8.94 4.38 1.44
N PRO A 33 -7.65 4.13 1.11
CA PRO A 33 -7.20 2.80 0.79
C PRO A 33 -7.34 1.90 2.01
N THR A 34 -7.56 0.62 1.76
CA THR A 34 -7.40 -0.44 2.74
C THR A 34 -5.92 -0.84 2.79
N VAL A 35 -5.42 -1.12 4.00
CA VAL A 35 -4.09 -1.72 4.17
C VAL A 35 -4.25 -3.22 4.38
N TYR A 36 -3.60 -3.98 3.51
CA TYR A 36 -3.39 -5.42 3.67
C TYR A 36 -1.98 -5.64 4.21
N LEU A 37 -1.88 -6.11 5.46
CA LEU A 37 -0.60 -6.33 6.13
C LEU A 37 -0.32 -7.82 6.27
N LEU A 38 0.74 -8.29 5.61
CA LEU A 38 1.16 -9.70 5.61
C LEU A 38 2.62 -9.89 6.04
N ARG A 39 2.96 -11.12 6.41
CA ARG A 39 4.33 -11.50 6.76
C ARG A 39 5.09 -11.91 5.50
N HIS A 40 6.42 -11.75 5.51
CA HIS A 40 7.27 -12.43 4.52
C HIS A 40 7.01 -13.95 4.50
N GLY A 41 7.22 -14.60 3.36
CA GLY A 41 7.10 -16.03 3.19
C GLY A 41 8.13 -16.85 3.98
N GLU A 42 8.01 -18.16 3.87
CA GLU A 42 8.75 -19.14 4.65
C GLU A 42 10.25 -18.96 4.50
N LYS A 43 10.95 -19.19 5.62
CA LYS A 43 12.39 -18.98 5.74
C LYS A 43 13.10 -20.28 6.13
N PRO A 44 14.39 -20.43 5.80
CA PRO A 44 15.17 -21.54 6.31
C PRO A 44 15.26 -21.53 7.85
N ALA A 45 15.61 -22.69 8.41
CA ALA A 45 15.90 -22.83 9.83
C ALA A 45 17.15 -22.04 10.23
N ASP A 46 18.17 -22.03 9.35
CA ASP A 46 19.35 -21.19 9.51
C ASP A 46 18.95 -19.70 9.51
N ARG A 47 19.28 -19.03 10.61
CA ARG A 47 18.94 -17.62 10.84
C ARG A 47 19.86 -16.67 10.06
N ASN A 48 21.03 -17.15 9.64
CA ASN A 48 22.02 -16.37 8.87
C ASN A 48 21.73 -16.40 7.38
N ASN A 49 20.96 -17.37 6.88
CA ASN A 49 20.46 -17.34 5.52
C ASN A 49 19.27 -16.36 5.43
N HIS A 50 19.43 -15.25 4.73
CA HIS A 50 18.43 -14.18 4.63
C HIS A 50 17.40 -14.36 3.51
N GLU A 51 17.45 -15.46 2.77
CA GLU A 51 16.55 -15.74 1.66
C GLU A 51 15.23 -16.38 2.12
N LEU A 52 14.28 -16.46 1.19
CA LEU A 52 13.14 -17.37 1.29
C LEU A 52 13.62 -18.82 1.09
N ASN A 53 12.94 -19.78 1.72
CA ASN A 53 13.13 -21.19 1.36
C ASN A 53 12.23 -21.55 0.16
N LYS A 54 12.21 -22.82 -0.25
CA LYS A 54 11.39 -23.29 -1.37
C LYS A 54 9.90 -22.97 -1.21
N ASP A 55 9.36 -23.11 -0.01
CA ASP A 55 7.96 -22.84 0.26
C ASP A 55 7.67 -21.33 0.28
N GLY A 56 8.62 -20.52 0.76
CA GLY A 56 8.51 -19.07 0.71
C GLY A 56 8.49 -18.52 -0.71
N TYR A 57 9.27 -19.11 -1.62
CA TYR A 57 9.17 -18.78 -3.04
C TYR A 57 7.84 -19.26 -3.66
N LYS A 58 7.32 -20.43 -3.29
CA LYS A 58 5.98 -20.85 -3.73
C LYS A 58 4.89 -19.90 -3.23
N ARG A 59 4.99 -19.40 -2.00
CA ARG A 59 4.07 -18.40 -1.45
C ARG A 59 4.15 -17.10 -2.25
N ALA A 60 5.36 -16.63 -2.56
CA ALA A 60 5.55 -15.44 -3.39
C ALA A 60 4.87 -15.56 -4.78
N GLU A 61 4.91 -16.76 -5.38
CA GLU A 61 4.18 -17.03 -6.62
C GLU A 61 2.65 -17.10 -6.40
N CYS A 62 2.20 -17.71 -5.30
CA CYS A 62 0.78 -17.77 -4.95
C CYS A 62 0.15 -16.38 -4.77
N LEU A 63 0.88 -15.41 -4.20
CA LEU A 63 0.37 -14.05 -4.01
C LEU A 63 -0.04 -13.35 -5.31
N ARG A 64 0.50 -13.78 -6.46
CA ARG A 64 0.10 -13.31 -7.78
C ARG A 64 -1.35 -13.66 -8.10
N THR A 65 -1.85 -14.77 -7.58
CA THR A 65 -3.26 -15.17 -7.70
C THR A 65 -4.12 -14.50 -6.64
N VAL A 66 -3.58 -14.35 -5.41
CA VAL A 66 -4.33 -13.78 -4.29
C VAL A 66 -4.64 -12.30 -4.51
N PHE A 67 -3.64 -11.51 -4.94
CA PHE A 67 -3.70 -10.05 -5.08
C PHE A 67 -3.47 -9.56 -6.51
N GLY A 68 -3.49 -10.46 -7.50
CA GLY A 68 -3.26 -10.11 -8.90
C GLY A 68 -4.39 -9.28 -9.53
N GLU A 69 -4.19 -8.90 -10.79
CA GLU A 69 -5.12 -8.05 -11.56
C GLU A 69 -6.54 -8.63 -11.66
N ASP A 70 -6.66 -9.96 -11.73
CA ASP A 70 -7.96 -10.66 -11.77
C ASP A 70 -8.57 -10.93 -10.38
N SER A 71 -7.90 -10.50 -9.30
CA SER A 71 -8.39 -10.68 -7.93
C SER A 71 -9.39 -9.59 -7.54
N PRO A 72 -10.18 -9.76 -6.45
CA PRO A 72 -11.06 -8.70 -5.96
C PRO A 72 -10.30 -7.56 -5.27
N PHE A 73 -8.98 -7.65 -5.14
CA PHE A 73 -8.15 -6.64 -4.49
C PHE A 73 -7.56 -5.69 -5.53
N ASP A 74 -7.71 -4.39 -5.29
CA ASP A 74 -7.16 -3.34 -6.15
C ASP A 74 -5.86 -2.82 -5.55
N ILE A 75 -4.73 -3.52 -5.72
CA ILE A 75 -3.45 -3.09 -5.12
C ILE A 75 -2.84 -1.98 -5.97
N GLY A 76 -2.68 -0.79 -5.39
CA GLY A 76 -2.02 0.37 -6.03
C GLY A 76 -0.65 0.71 -5.44
N TYR A 77 -0.34 0.21 -4.24
CA TYR A 77 0.92 0.54 -3.55
C TYR A 77 1.47 -0.62 -2.73
N ILE A 78 2.76 -0.92 -2.90
CA ILE A 78 3.43 -2.04 -2.22
C ILE A 78 4.60 -1.53 -1.38
N LEU A 79 4.59 -1.85 -0.10
CA LEU A 79 5.62 -1.52 0.88
C LEU A 79 6.35 -2.77 1.39
N ALA A 80 7.68 -2.70 1.42
CA ALA A 80 8.55 -3.72 1.98
C ALA A 80 9.75 -3.05 2.69
N PRO A 81 10.49 -3.73 3.58
CA PRO A 81 11.64 -3.13 4.24
C PRO A 81 12.80 -2.94 3.26
N ARG A 82 13.60 -1.91 3.52
CA ARG A 82 14.91 -1.72 2.86
C ARG A 82 15.77 -2.97 3.00
N VAL A 83 16.15 -3.53 1.86
CA VAL A 83 17.15 -4.58 1.74
C VAL A 83 18.53 -3.97 1.95
N LYS A 84 19.34 -4.55 2.83
CA LYS A 84 20.73 -4.09 3.01
C LYS A 84 21.63 -4.62 1.88
N LYS A 85 22.80 -4.02 1.73
CA LYS A 85 23.82 -4.44 0.73
C LYS A 85 24.22 -5.91 0.84
N ASN A 86 24.20 -6.49 2.04
CA ASN A 86 24.53 -7.89 2.29
C ASN A 86 23.31 -8.84 2.14
N GLY A 87 22.18 -8.35 1.63
CA GLY A 87 20.95 -9.13 1.47
C GLY A 87 20.08 -9.21 2.73
N ASP A 88 20.49 -8.67 3.88
CA ASP A 88 19.64 -8.66 5.07
C ASP A 88 18.28 -8.01 4.76
N HIS A 89 17.25 -8.58 5.38
CA HIS A 89 15.87 -8.09 5.32
C HIS A 89 15.18 -8.29 3.96
N ARG A 90 15.78 -9.02 3.01
CA ARG A 90 15.20 -9.24 1.68
C ARG A 90 13.88 -10.00 1.64
N ARG A 91 13.64 -10.94 2.56
CA ARG A 91 12.48 -11.86 2.49
C ARG A 91 11.13 -11.17 2.22
N SER A 92 10.84 -10.09 2.94
CA SER A 92 9.58 -9.34 2.75
C SER A 92 9.48 -8.72 1.35
N PHE A 93 10.60 -8.18 0.83
CA PHE A 93 10.67 -7.68 -0.53
C PHE A 93 10.47 -8.82 -1.53
N ASP A 94 11.20 -9.92 -1.37
CA ASP A 94 11.12 -11.07 -2.29
C ASP A 94 9.75 -11.73 -2.31
N THR A 95 9.02 -11.69 -1.18
CA THR A 95 7.68 -12.27 -1.05
C THR A 95 6.68 -11.58 -1.98
N VAL A 96 6.76 -10.26 -2.12
CA VAL A 96 5.81 -9.48 -2.95
C VAL A 96 6.38 -9.15 -4.33
N HIS A 97 7.63 -9.50 -4.61
CA HIS A 97 8.30 -9.15 -5.86
C HIS A 97 7.63 -9.71 -7.13
N PRO A 98 7.21 -10.99 -7.19
CA PRO A 98 6.53 -11.51 -8.37
C PRO A 98 5.21 -10.78 -8.64
N LEU A 99 4.39 -10.57 -7.60
CA LEU A 99 3.14 -9.80 -7.68
C LEU A 99 3.38 -8.36 -8.17
N ALA A 100 4.32 -7.65 -7.56
CA ALA A 100 4.63 -6.27 -7.92
C ALA A 100 5.05 -6.16 -9.39
N LYS A 101 5.81 -7.14 -9.89
CA LYS A 101 6.22 -7.21 -11.30
C LYS A 101 5.02 -7.39 -12.22
N ASP A 102 4.09 -8.27 -11.87
CA ASP A 102 2.88 -8.51 -12.68
C ASP A 102 1.98 -7.28 -12.74
N LEU A 103 1.78 -6.61 -11.61
CA LEU A 103 0.99 -5.37 -11.52
C LEU A 103 1.70 -4.13 -12.12
N GLY A 104 2.96 -4.26 -12.52
CA GLY A 104 3.76 -3.12 -12.99
C GLY A 104 4.05 -2.06 -11.90
N LEU A 105 4.00 -2.44 -10.63
CA LEU A 105 4.17 -1.55 -9.49
C LEU A 105 5.60 -1.59 -8.93
N PRO A 106 6.17 -0.43 -8.55
CA PRO A 106 7.40 -0.42 -7.76
C PRO A 106 7.12 -0.89 -6.33
N ILE A 107 8.12 -1.54 -5.72
CA ILE A 107 8.10 -1.81 -4.28
C ILE A 107 8.81 -0.67 -3.56
N ASP A 108 8.07 0.07 -2.73
CA ASP A 108 8.67 1.06 -1.85
C ASP A 108 9.42 0.36 -0.71
N SER A 109 10.75 0.40 -0.81
CA SER A 109 11.69 -0.16 0.15
C SER A 109 12.46 0.93 0.92
N SER A 110 11.88 2.12 1.07
CA SER A 110 12.53 3.26 1.73
C SER A 110 12.55 3.14 3.26
N CYS A 111 11.67 2.35 3.87
CA CYS A 111 11.60 2.18 5.32
C CYS A 111 12.52 1.07 5.84
N LYS A 112 13.24 1.32 6.93
CA LYS A 112 14.05 0.27 7.59
C LYS A 112 13.12 -0.72 8.31
N ARG A 113 13.50 -2.00 8.34
CA ARG A 113 12.76 -3.12 8.99
C ARG A 113 12.20 -2.84 10.40
N ASN A 114 12.88 -2.03 11.21
CA ASN A 114 12.47 -1.77 12.59
C ASN A 114 11.79 -0.39 12.78
N HIS A 115 11.44 0.31 11.70
CA HIS A 115 10.92 1.68 11.74
C HIS A 115 9.43 1.72 11.37
N ALA A 116 8.55 1.22 12.24
CA ALA A 116 7.09 1.22 12.01
C ALA A 116 6.53 2.63 11.75
N LYS A 117 7.06 3.66 12.42
CA LYS A 117 6.71 5.08 12.18
C LYS A 117 6.96 5.52 10.73
N CYS A 118 7.98 4.96 10.06
CA CYS A 118 8.20 5.24 8.64
C CYS A 118 7.07 4.65 7.79
N VAL A 119 6.68 3.41 8.06
CA VAL A 119 5.61 2.71 7.34
C VAL A 119 4.27 3.45 7.49
N GLU A 120 3.89 3.78 8.73
CA GLU A 120 2.73 4.63 9.04
C GLU A 120 2.76 5.93 8.24
N LYS A 121 3.92 6.60 8.26
CA LYS A 121 4.12 7.87 7.59
C LYS A 121 3.91 7.73 6.07
N HIS A 122 4.27 6.62 5.43
CA HIS A 122 4.01 6.38 4.00
C HIS A 122 2.53 6.09 3.75
N ILE A 123 1.91 5.21 4.53
CA ILE A 123 0.49 4.86 4.41
C ILE A 123 -0.40 6.10 4.55
N LYS A 124 -0.20 6.93 5.57
CA LYS A 124 -1.02 8.13 5.81
C LYS A 124 -0.84 9.24 4.77
N ARG A 125 0.25 9.21 3.99
CA ARG A 125 0.50 10.17 2.90
C ARG A 125 0.11 9.64 1.52
N TYR A 126 -0.20 8.36 1.41
CA TYR A 126 -0.60 7.79 0.14
C TYR A 126 -1.89 8.45 -0.34
N ASP A 127 -1.85 9.03 -1.54
CA ASP A 127 -2.94 9.73 -2.20
C ASP A 127 -3.21 9.16 -3.60
N GLY A 128 -2.58 8.04 -3.95
CA GLY A 128 -2.82 7.31 -5.20
C GLY A 128 -4.09 6.45 -5.17
N GLU A 129 -4.37 5.82 -6.31
CA GLU A 129 -5.50 4.90 -6.51
C GLU A 129 -5.23 3.52 -5.89
N GLY A 130 -6.27 2.74 -5.63
CA GLY A 130 -6.14 1.41 -5.02
C GLY A 130 -5.66 1.36 -3.57
N ASP A 131 -5.58 0.14 -3.07
CA ASP A 131 -5.22 -0.29 -1.74
C ASP A 131 -3.71 -0.50 -1.57
N ILE A 132 -3.29 -0.66 -0.31
CA ILE A 132 -1.88 -0.74 0.07
C ILE A 132 -1.57 -2.14 0.58
N LEU A 133 -0.60 -2.81 -0.07
CA LEU A 133 -0.04 -4.07 0.40
C LEU A 133 1.26 -3.83 1.17
N VAL A 134 1.36 -4.34 2.38
CA VAL A 134 2.56 -4.23 3.23
C VAL A 134 3.07 -5.62 3.57
N SER A 135 4.28 -5.96 3.13
CA SER A 135 4.96 -7.20 3.55
C SER A 135 6.04 -6.91 4.57
N TRP A 136 5.98 -7.57 5.73
CA TRP A 136 6.91 -7.29 6.82
C TRP A 136 7.32 -8.53 7.64
N ARG A 137 8.13 -8.36 8.68
CA ARG A 137 8.44 -9.45 9.63
C ARG A 137 7.37 -9.55 10.72
N HIS A 138 7.05 -10.77 11.15
CA HIS A 138 6.05 -11.03 12.21
C HIS A 138 6.22 -10.12 13.44
N GLY A 139 7.43 -10.07 14.02
CA GLY A 139 7.71 -9.28 15.24
C GLY A 139 7.70 -7.75 15.06
N LYS A 140 7.16 -7.25 13.96
CA LYS A 140 6.93 -5.82 13.71
C LYS A 140 5.54 -5.53 13.13
N MET A 141 4.70 -6.54 12.91
CA MET A 141 3.35 -6.35 12.37
C MET A 141 2.46 -5.66 13.40
N THR A 142 2.49 -6.08 14.67
CA THR A 142 1.80 -5.43 15.79
C THR A 142 2.22 -3.96 15.92
N ASP A 143 3.53 -3.65 15.91
CA ASP A 143 4.04 -2.26 15.95
C ASP A 143 3.53 -1.40 14.78
N ILE A 144 3.39 -1.97 13.58
CA ILE A 144 2.87 -1.25 12.40
C ILE A 144 1.39 -0.94 12.60
N ALA A 145 0.58 -1.94 12.97
CA ALA A 145 -0.85 -1.77 13.21
C ALA A 145 -1.12 -0.76 14.34
N GLU A 146 -0.37 -0.84 15.45
CA GLU A 146 -0.47 0.12 16.56
C GLU A 146 -0.17 1.55 16.09
N ARG A 147 0.86 1.73 15.25
CA ARG A 147 1.21 3.06 14.75
C ARG A 147 0.20 3.63 13.78
N LEU A 148 -0.48 2.78 13.01
CA LEU A 148 -1.56 3.22 12.14
C LEU A 148 -2.73 3.80 12.92
N GLY A 149 -3.05 3.19 14.07
CA GLY A 149 -4.11 3.65 14.97
C GLY A 149 -4.83 2.52 15.70
N VAL A 150 -4.49 1.25 15.45
CA VAL A 150 -5.13 0.11 16.11
C VAL A 150 -4.79 0.13 17.59
N GLU A 151 -5.78 0.32 18.46
CA GLU A 151 -5.55 0.48 19.90
C GLU A 151 -4.99 -0.78 20.57
N LYS A 152 -5.46 -1.96 20.15
CA LYS A 152 -5.09 -3.27 20.69
C LYS A 152 -4.85 -4.27 19.55
N PRO A 153 -3.79 -4.08 18.76
CA PRO A 153 -3.54 -4.98 17.65
C PRO A 153 -3.19 -6.38 18.17
N PRO A 154 -3.64 -7.45 17.50
CA PRO A 154 -3.28 -8.80 17.89
C PRO A 154 -1.77 -9.03 17.76
N GLU A 155 -1.26 -10.05 18.44
CA GLU A 155 0.08 -10.57 18.16
C GLU A 155 0.02 -11.47 16.92
N TYR A 156 0.94 -11.25 15.97
CA TYR A 156 1.02 -12.13 14.81
C TYR A 156 1.59 -13.50 15.22
N PRO A 157 0.89 -14.61 14.97
CA PRO A 157 1.33 -15.93 15.41
C PRO A 157 2.67 -16.32 14.79
N TYR A 158 3.65 -16.65 15.64
CA TYR A 158 5.04 -16.87 15.24
C TYR A 158 5.23 -17.97 14.17
N HIS A 159 4.40 -19.01 14.19
CA HIS A 159 4.51 -20.16 13.29
C HIS A 159 3.84 -19.96 11.92
N ARG A 160 2.88 -19.03 11.83
CA ARG A 160 2.13 -18.75 10.60
C ARG A 160 2.91 -17.88 9.63
N TYR A 161 2.64 -18.04 8.34
CA TYR A 161 3.25 -17.28 7.24
C TYR A 161 2.23 -16.70 6.27
N ASP A 162 0.97 -17.02 6.49
CA ASP A 162 -0.14 -17.01 5.56
C ASP A 162 -1.26 -16.06 5.94
N LEU A 163 -1.18 -15.43 7.12
CA LEU A 163 -2.22 -14.55 7.59
C LEU A 163 -2.05 -13.14 7.02
N VAL A 164 -3.13 -12.63 6.47
CA VAL A 164 -3.28 -11.23 6.06
C VAL A 164 -4.17 -10.52 7.07
N TRP A 165 -3.77 -9.34 7.49
CA TRP A 165 -4.61 -8.43 8.28
C TRP A 165 -5.21 -7.37 7.37
N THR A 166 -6.54 -7.26 7.39
CA THR A 166 -7.26 -6.19 6.70
C THR A 166 -7.44 -5.01 7.67
N ILE A 167 -6.92 -3.84 7.28
CA ILE A 167 -6.94 -2.62 8.09
C ILE A 167 -7.49 -1.48 7.20
N PRO A 168 -8.82 -1.30 7.12
CA PRO A 168 -9.42 -0.24 6.31
C PRO A 168 -9.20 1.13 6.95
N TYR A 169 -9.29 2.21 6.16
CA TYR A 169 -9.36 3.57 6.69
C TYR A 169 -10.53 3.67 7.70
N PRO A 170 -10.36 4.29 8.89
CA PRO A 170 -9.28 5.20 9.31
C PRO A 170 -8.06 4.53 9.96
N TYR A 171 -7.89 3.21 9.79
CA TYR A 171 -6.80 2.37 10.29
C TYR A 171 -6.76 2.17 11.81
N ASP A 172 -7.90 2.32 12.47
CA ASP A 172 -8.08 2.17 13.91
C ASP A 172 -8.40 0.72 14.33
N LYS A 173 -8.60 -0.19 13.37
CA LYS A 173 -8.91 -1.60 13.67
C LYS A 173 -8.39 -2.56 12.60
N VAL A 174 -7.95 -3.74 13.05
CA VAL A 174 -7.87 -4.94 12.19
C VAL A 174 -9.27 -5.53 12.10
N THR A 175 -9.95 -5.38 10.97
CA THR A 175 -11.33 -5.83 10.80
C THR A 175 -11.40 -7.32 10.48
N GLU A 176 -10.39 -7.84 9.79
CA GLU A 176 -10.34 -9.24 9.38
C GLU A 176 -8.91 -9.78 9.47
N VAL A 177 -8.82 -11.08 9.77
CA VAL A 177 -7.59 -11.87 9.68
C VAL A 177 -7.94 -13.13 8.90
N TRP A 178 -7.33 -13.30 7.73
CA TRP A 178 -7.66 -14.37 6.79
C TRP A 178 -6.39 -15.02 6.24
N SER A 179 -6.50 -16.26 5.75
CA SER A 179 -5.38 -17.00 5.15
C SER A 179 -5.27 -16.68 3.67
N GLU A 180 -4.05 -16.57 3.14
CA GLU A 180 -3.79 -16.45 1.69
C GLU A 180 -4.37 -17.65 0.89
N GLU A 181 -4.65 -18.76 1.56
CA GLU A 181 -5.12 -20.06 1.05
C GLU A 181 -4.18 -20.63 -0.03
N CYS A 182 -2.87 -20.46 0.18
CA CYS A 182 -1.86 -20.94 -0.75
C CYS A 182 -1.80 -22.48 -0.77
N PRO A 183 -1.98 -23.13 -1.95
CA PRO A 183 -2.09 -24.58 -2.04
C PRO A 183 -0.90 -25.33 -1.42
N GLY A 184 -1.18 -26.12 -0.38
CA GLY A 184 -0.19 -26.96 0.29
C GLY A 184 0.80 -26.23 1.20
N LEU A 185 0.60 -24.93 1.45
CA LEU A 185 1.45 -24.12 2.35
C LEU A 185 0.73 -23.74 3.65
N ASP A 186 -0.56 -23.42 3.55
CA ASP A 186 -1.29 -22.82 4.66
C ASP A 186 -1.75 -23.84 5.69
N GLU A 187 -1.78 -23.42 6.95
CA GLU A 187 -2.31 -24.25 8.02
C GLU A 187 -3.83 -24.34 7.87
N LYS A 188 -4.36 -25.58 7.82
CA LYS A 188 -5.80 -25.84 7.87
C LYS A 188 -6.36 -25.50 9.25
N SER A 189 -6.55 -24.22 9.53
CA SER A 189 -7.28 -23.79 10.71
C SER A 189 -8.74 -23.55 10.35
N HIS A 190 -9.66 -24.26 11.02
CA HIS A 190 -10.90 -23.63 11.45
C HIS A 190 -10.48 -22.38 12.22
N LEU A 191 -10.45 -21.22 11.55
CA LEU A 191 -10.41 -19.95 12.25
C LEU A 191 -11.71 -19.91 13.06
N SER A 192 -11.67 -20.41 14.30
CA SER A 192 -12.54 -19.84 15.32
C SER A 192 -12.33 -18.34 15.17
N PRO A 193 -13.37 -17.53 14.88
CA PRO A 193 -13.20 -16.10 14.72
C PRO A 193 -12.34 -15.67 15.90
N LEU A 194 -11.13 -15.20 15.63
CA LEU A 194 -10.29 -14.57 16.62
C LEU A 194 -11.25 -13.71 17.41
N LYS A 195 -11.39 -13.94 18.73
CA LYS A 195 -12.27 -13.14 19.56
C LYS A 195 -11.84 -11.70 19.33
N ILE A 196 -12.53 -11.03 18.42
CA ILE A 196 -12.42 -9.61 18.18
C ILE A 196 -13.00 -9.06 19.46
N GLN A 197 -12.12 -8.82 20.43
CA GLN A 197 -12.52 -8.16 21.66
C GLN A 197 -13.06 -6.81 21.21
N ALA A 198 -14.38 -6.67 21.38
CA ALA A 198 -15.08 -5.40 21.28
C ALA A 198 -14.50 -4.41 22.28
#